data_AF-A0A920SQE7-F1
#
_entry.id   AF-A0A920SQE7-F1
#
_cell.length_a   1.000
_cell.length_b   1.000
_cell.length_c   1.000
_cell.angle_alpha   90.00
_cell.angle_beta   90.00
_cell.angle_gamma   90.00
#
_symmetry.space_group_name_H-M   'P 1'
#
loop_
_entity.id
_entity.type
_entity.pdbx_description
1 polymer ?
#
loop_
_entity_poly.entity_id
_entity_poly.type
_entity_poly.pdbx_seq_one_letter_code
_entity_poly.pdbx_strand_id
1 'polypeptide(L)'
;MNEALEQAKALLENARRIVAVTGAGISAESGVPTFRGPEGLWKSYRPEELATPEAFARDPQTVWEWYAWRRELITACSPNPAHLALARLR
;
A
#
# COMPACT_ATOMS: atom_id res chain seq x y z
N MET A 1 12.67 18.67 -17.68
CA MET A 1 11.53 17.98 -17.02
C MET A 1 11.28 16.68 -17.77
N ASN A 2 10.92 15.59 -17.09
CA ASN A 2 10.72 14.29 -17.73
C ASN A 2 9.51 14.34 -18.69
N GLU A 3 9.67 13.97 -19.96
CA GLU A 3 8.64 14.06 -21.00
C GLU A 3 7.34 13.34 -20.60
N ALA A 4 7.46 12.18 -19.93
CA ALA A 4 6.32 11.44 -19.41
C ALA A 4 5.54 12.19 -18.33
N LEU A 5 6.20 13.01 -17.50
CA LEU A 5 5.53 13.81 -16.46
C LEU A 5 4.75 14.97 -17.06
N GLU A 6 5.29 15.63 -18.08
CA GLU A 6 4.57 16.69 -18.80
C GLU A 6 3.34 16.12 -19.52
N GLN A 7 3.48 14.95 -20.15
CA GLN A 7 2.35 14.28 -20.78
C GLN A 7 1.28 13.88 -19.76
N ALA A 8 1.67 13.33 -18.61
CA ALA A 8 0.73 12.99 -17.54
C ALA A 8 -0.01 14.23 -17.02
N LYS A 9 0.70 15.35 -16.82
CA LYS A 9 0.10 16.61 -16.42
C LYS A 9 -0.95 17.09 -17.43
N ALA A 10 -0.61 17.12 -18.72
CA ALA A 10 -1.54 17.56 -19.76
C ALA A 10 -2.79 16.67 -19.84
N LEU A 11 -2.65 15.36 -19.66
CA LEU A 11 -3.78 14.43 -19.59
C LEU A 11 -4.67 14.70 -18.38
N LEU A 12 -4.07 14.95 -17.20
CA LEU A 12 -4.80 15.25 -15.97
C LEU A 12 -5.54 16.60 -16.05
N GLU A 13 -4.94 17.64 -16.64
CA GLU A 13 -5.56 18.97 -16.79
C GLU A 13 -6.82 18.95 -17.67
N ASN A 14 -6.89 18.03 -18.64
CA ASN A 14 -8.03 17.90 -19.55
C ASN A 14 -9.03 16.81 -19.12
N ALA A 15 -8.73 16.05 -18.07
CA ALA A 15 -9.57 14.97 -17.60
C ALA A 15 -10.79 15.51 -16.86
N ARG A 16 -11.98 15.00 -17.20
CA ARG A 16 -13.23 15.32 -16.48
C ARG A 16 -13.52 14.39 -15.31
N ARG A 17 -12.90 13.20 -15.31
CA ARG A 17 -13.07 12.15 -14.30
C ARG A 17 -11.76 11.38 -14.19
N ILE A 18 -11.19 11.35 -13.00
CA ILE A 18 -9.91 10.73 -12.73
C ILE A 18 -10.13 9.55 -11.79
N VAL A 19 -9.47 8.42 -12.08
CA VAL A 19 -9.42 7.25 -11.21
C VAL A 19 -7.94 6.93 -10.95
N ALA A 20 -7.55 6.93 -9.68
CA ALA A 20 -6.23 6.50 -9.26
C ALA A 20 -6.32 5.09 -8.69
N VAL A 21 -5.64 4.12 -9.33
CA VAL A 21 -5.48 2.77 -8.80
C VAL A 21 -4.11 2.70 -8.13
N THR A 22 -4.09 2.46 -6.82
CA THR A 22 -2.86 2.42 -6.02
C THR A 22 -2.64 1.03 -5.44
N GLY A 23 -1.37 0.72 -5.15
CA GLY A 23 -0.98 -0.49 -4.44
C GLY A 23 -0.05 -0.17 -3.29
N ALA A 24 0.47 -1.19 -2.61
CA ALA A 24 1.32 -1.02 -1.41
C ALA A 24 2.53 -0.08 -1.64
N GLY A 25 3.04 -0.01 -2.88
CA GLY A 25 4.16 0.87 -3.23
C GLY A 25 3.93 2.34 -2.92
N ILE A 26 2.69 2.85 -3.01
CA ILE A 26 2.42 4.26 -2.67
C ILE A 26 2.71 4.58 -1.20
N SER A 27 2.64 3.58 -0.32
CA SER A 27 2.85 3.74 1.11
C SER A 27 4.26 3.31 1.57
N ALA A 28 5.10 2.82 0.67
CA ALA A 28 6.48 2.41 1.00
C ALA A 28 7.28 3.60 1.56
N GLU A 29 7.17 4.77 0.93
CA GLU A 29 7.81 6.02 1.40
C GLU A 29 7.21 6.55 2.71
N SER A 30 6.04 6.06 3.13
CA SER A 30 5.46 6.35 4.45
C SER A 30 5.99 5.41 5.55
N GLY A 31 6.89 4.47 5.22
CA GLY A 31 7.42 3.46 6.13
C GLY A 31 6.51 2.23 6.30
N VAL A 32 5.43 2.11 5.52
CA VAL A 32 4.56 0.92 5.56
C VAL A 32 5.27 -0.23 4.84
N PRO A 33 5.53 -1.38 5.49
CA PRO A 33 6.16 -2.51 4.83
C PRO A 33 5.32 -3.02 3.67
N THR A 34 5.95 -3.23 2.52
CA THR A 34 5.30 -3.80 1.35
C THR A 34 5.27 -5.32 1.43
N PHE A 35 4.34 -5.92 0.72
CA PHE A 35 4.23 -7.38 0.65
C PHE A 35 5.28 -8.03 -0.25
N ARG A 36 5.71 -7.31 -1.30
CA ARG A 36 6.71 -7.74 -2.30
C ARG A 36 7.88 -6.76 -2.33
N GLY A 37 8.96 -7.13 -2.99
CA GLY A 37 10.17 -6.30 -3.14
C GLY A 37 11.36 -6.81 -2.31
N PRO A 38 12.47 -6.04 -2.27
CA PRO A 38 13.67 -6.40 -1.52
C PRO A 38 13.38 -6.74 -0.06
N GLU A 39 12.58 -5.91 0.61
CA GLU A 39 12.16 -6.06 2.02
C GLU A 39 10.70 -6.55 2.15
N GLY A 40 10.21 -7.31 1.16
CA GLY A 40 8.81 -7.72 1.11
C GLY A 40 8.45 -8.76 2.18
N LEU A 41 7.35 -8.55 2.91
CA LEU A 41 6.89 -9.45 3.98
C LEU A 41 6.71 -10.91 3.52
N TRP A 42 6.32 -11.15 2.27
CA TRP A 42 6.11 -12.51 1.76
C TRP A 42 7.39 -13.31 1.52
N LYS A 43 8.57 -12.71 1.74
CA LYS A 43 9.83 -13.47 1.81
C LYS A 43 10.00 -14.19 3.16
N SER A 44 9.42 -13.64 4.22
CA SER A 44 9.55 -14.15 5.59
C SER A 44 8.29 -14.85 6.09
N TYR A 45 7.14 -14.56 5.47
CA TYR A 45 5.84 -15.05 5.88
C TYR A 45 5.08 -15.67 4.70
N ARG A 46 4.36 -16.76 4.95
CA ARG A 46 3.54 -17.40 3.92
C ARG A 46 2.12 -16.83 3.96
N PRO A 47 1.65 -16.14 2.90
CA PRO A 47 0.33 -15.53 2.91
C PRO A 47 -0.80 -16.56 3.07
N GLU A 48 -0.62 -17.79 2.59
CA GLU A 48 -1.58 -18.88 2.70
C GLU A 48 -1.78 -19.36 4.15
N GLU A 49 -0.86 -19.00 5.06
CA GLU A 49 -0.93 -19.31 6.47
C GLU A 49 -1.49 -18.15 7.31
N LEU A 50 -1.69 -16.97 6.71
CA LEU A 50 -1.98 -15.74 7.46
C LEU A 50 -3.17 -14.94 6.94
N ALA A 51 -3.46 -14.98 5.64
CA ALA A 51 -4.38 -14.05 4.97
C ALA A 51 -5.46 -14.79 4.15
N THR A 52 -5.93 -15.94 4.65
CA THR A 52 -7.05 -16.70 4.06
C THR A 52 -8.10 -17.06 5.11
N PRO A 53 -9.37 -17.26 4.72
CA PRO A 53 -10.41 -17.74 5.63
C PRO A 53 -10.03 -19.07 6.30
N GLU A 54 -9.39 -19.98 5.57
CA GLU A 54 -8.99 -21.30 6.06
C GLU A 54 -7.87 -21.19 7.10
N ALA A 55 -6.91 -20.28 6.89
CA ALA A 55 -5.85 -20.02 7.86
C ALA A 55 -6.43 -19.48 9.18
N PHE A 56 -7.35 -18.52 9.09
CA PHE A 56 -8.02 -17.97 10.27
C PHE A 56 -8.88 -19.00 11.00
N ALA A 57 -9.59 -19.87 10.28
CA ALA A 57 -10.36 -20.95 10.89
C ALA A 57 -9.48 -21.99 11.59
N ARG A 58 -8.28 -22.26 11.04
CA ARG A 58 -7.33 -23.23 11.58
C ARG A 58 -6.59 -22.71 12.82
N ASP A 59 -6.08 -21.49 12.75
CA ASP A 59 -5.33 -20.85 13.84
C ASP A 59 -5.62 -19.34 13.89
N PRO A 60 -6.72 -18.94 14.55
CA PRO A 60 -7.09 -17.53 14.62
C PRO A 60 -6.12 -16.72 15.48
N GLN A 61 -5.43 -17.33 16.45
CA GLN A 61 -4.50 -16.62 17.33
C GLN A 61 -3.30 -16.10 16.54
N THR A 62 -2.61 -16.98 15.81
CA THR A 62 -1.46 -16.59 14.98
C THR A 62 -1.83 -15.52 13.95
N VAL A 63 -3.00 -15.67 13.31
CA VAL A 63 -3.48 -14.68 12.34
C VAL A 63 -3.76 -13.34 13.03
N TRP A 64 -4.39 -13.33 14.20
CA TRP A 64 -4.63 -12.10 14.96
C TRP A 64 -3.33 -11.42 15.40
N GLU A 65 -2.37 -12.17 15.93
CA GLU A 65 -1.06 -11.66 16.34
C GLU A 65 -0.32 -11.03 15.15
N TRP A 66 -0.36 -11.67 13.98
CA TRP A 66 0.19 -11.12 12.75
C TRP A 66 -0.45 -9.78 12.36
N TYR A 67 -1.78 -9.69 12.37
CA TYR A 67 -2.47 -8.43 12.06
C TYR A 67 -2.28 -7.37 13.14
N ALA A 68 -2.15 -7.75 14.41
CA ALA A 68 -1.85 -6.83 15.51
C ALA A 68 -0.48 -6.19 15.33
N TRP A 69 0.56 -6.99 15.08
CA TRP A 69 1.91 -6.51 14.76
C TRP A 69 1.91 -5.55 13.55
N ARG A 70 1.19 -5.89 12.47
CA ARG A 70 1.07 -5.00 11.31
C ARG A 70 0.40 -3.66 11.65
N ARG A 71 -0.61 -3.66 12.52
CA ARG A 71 -1.28 -2.43 12.98
C ARG A 71 -0.34 -1.54 13.78
N GLU A 72 0.47 -2.13 14.66
CA GLU A 72 1.46 -1.39 15.46
C GLU A 72 2.47 -0.67 14.55
N LEU A 73 3.01 -1.35 13.54
CA LEU A 73 3.92 -0.75 12.57
C LEU A 73 3.31 0.44 11.83
N ILE A 74 2.05 0.31 11.38
CA ILE A 74 1.36 1.34 10.61
C ILE A 74 0.98 2.54 11.49
N THR A 75 0.85 2.36 12.81
CA THR A 75 0.46 3.44 13.74
C THR A 75 1.49 4.57 13.78
N ALA A 76 2.76 4.28 13.48
CA ALA A 76 3.82 5.29 13.38
C ALA A 76 3.91 5.99 12.01
N CYS A 77 3.14 5.54 11.01
CA CYS A 77 3.21 6.07 9.65
C CYS A 77 2.33 7.31 9.46
N SER A 78 2.66 8.13 8.46
CA SER A 78 1.86 9.29 8.04
C SER A 78 1.76 9.36 6.50
N PRO A 79 0.71 10.00 5.95
CA PRO A 79 0.59 10.17 4.50
C PRO A 79 1.80 10.92 3.93
N ASN A 80 2.41 10.35 2.89
CA ASN A 80 3.50 10.99 2.14
C ASN A 80 2.97 11.94 1.04
N PRO A 81 3.86 12.67 0.33
CA PRO A 81 3.46 13.61 -0.73
C PRO A 81 2.59 13.01 -1.83
N ALA A 82 2.74 11.73 -2.19
CA ALA A 82 1.90 11.09 -3.20
C ALA A 82 0.43 10.98 -2.73
N HIS A 83 0.20 10.58 -1.48
CA HIS A 83 -1.15 10.57 -0.91
C HIS A 83 -1.76 11.97 -0.86
N LEU A 84 -0.97 12.97 -0.45
CA LEU A 84 -1.42 14.35 -0.36
C LEU A 84 -1.71 14.97 -1.74
N ALA A 85 -0.96 14.58 -2.76
CA ALA A 85 -1.22 14.99 -4.14
C ALA A 85 -2.55 14.40 -4.65
N LEU A 86 -2.79 13.11 -4.42
CA LEU A 86 -4.07 12.46 -4.76
C LEU A 86 -5.25 13.09 -4.02
N ALA A 87 -5.09 13.46 -2.73
CA ALA A 87 -6.13 14.13 -1.97
C ALA A 87 -6.48 15.54 -2.48
N ARG A 88 -5.55 16.19 -3.20
CA ARG A 88 -5.74 17.52 -3.81
C ARG A 88 -6.24 17.48 -5.25
N LEU A 89 -6.13 16.32 -5.91
CA LEU A 89 -6.66 16.13 -7.26
C LEU A 89 -8.18 16.31 -7.23
N ARG A 90 -8.67 17.26 -8.03
CA ARG A 90 -10.07 17.58 -8.23
C ARG A 90 -10.43 17.36 -9.68
#